data_AF-A0A921UQ58-F1
#
_entry.id   AF-A0A921UQ58-F1
#
_cell.length_a   1.000
_cell.length_b   1.000
_cell.length_c   1.000
_cell.angle_alpha   90.00
_cell.angle_beta   90.00
_cell.angle_gamma   90.00
#
_symmetry.space_group_name_H-M   'P 1'
#
loop_
_entity.id
_entity.type
_entity.pdbx_description
1 polymer ?
#
loop_
_entity_poly.entity_id
_entity_poly.type
_entity_poly.pdbx_seq_one_letter_code
_entity_poly.pdbx_strand_id
1 'polypeptide(L)'
;MASSAGDRFLRQLSASNGGDDEGVCGGLQLDQQEYGGAGAGRRGSRRWSKKRAAAAAAARGYGAGAGGYGVKQQAEAAATAARKRVMVVVDETSGSKHAMMWALTHVANKGDFLTLLHVLPHSGSGRGEEASSLANSLGTLCKASRPEVEVEALVIQGPKLGTVLSQVKKLEASVLVLSQCKPSPYCWLSCLLRSSSEEFVEQCINQAECLTLAVRKQSKGVGGYLVSTRWQKNFWLLA
;
A
#
# COMPACT_ATOMS: atom_id res chain seq x y z
N MET A 1 -7.76 17.52 -15.50
CA MET A 1 -6.37 17.54 -16.00
C MET A 1 -5.38 17.46 -14.82
N ALA A 2 -5.35 16.34 -14.08
CA ALA A 2 -4.52 16.18 -12.87
C ALA A 2 -3.54 14.99 -12.92
N SER A 3 -3.22 14.48 -14.13
CA SER A 3 -2.39 13.26 -14.32
C SER A 3 -0.90 13.54 -14.51
N SER A 4 -0.50 14.76 -14.92
CA SER A 4 0.87 15.00 -15.40
C SER A 4 1.95 14.90 -14.31
N ALA A 5 1.64 15.17 -13.05
CA ALA A 5 2.64 15.13 -11.98
C ALA A 5 2.97 13.69 -11.55
N GLY A 6 1.94 12.84 -11.42
CA GLY A 6 2.10 11.42 -11.10
C GLY A 6 2.85 10.65 -12.18
N ASP A 7 2.56 10.93 -13.46
CA ASP A 7 3.21 10.24 -14.59
C ASP A 7 4.68 10.65 -14.76
N ARG A 8 5.00 11.94 -14.57
CA ARG A 8 6.39 12.42 -14.53
C ARG A 8 7.15 11.84 -13.35
N PHE A 9 6.52 11.71 -12.20
CA PHE A 9 7.09 11.12 -11.00
C PHE A 9 7.36 9.62 -11.15
N LEU A 10 6.40 8.84 -11.68
CA LEU A 10 6.60 7.42 -11.99
C LEU A 10 7.71 7.22 -13.03
N ARG A 11 7.86 8.15 -14.00
CA ARG A 11 9.00 8.17 -14.91
C ARG A 11 10.31 8.49 -14.21
N GLN A 12 10.34 9.43 -13.28
CA GLN A 12 11.55 9.82 -12.55
C GLN A 12 12.03 8.69 -11.62
N LEU A 13 11.12 7.99 -10.93
CA LEU A 13 11.45 6.76 -10.18
C LEU A 13 11.95 5.64 -11.08
N SER A 14 11.46 5.55 -12.33
CA SER A 14 11.94 4.57 -13.31
C SER A 14 13.29 4.97 -13.91
N ALA A 15 13.58 6.28 -14.03
CA ALA A 15 14.81 6.82 -14.61
C ALA A 15 15.99 6.80 -13.63
N SER A 16 15.76 6.98 -12.33
CA SER A 16 16.80 6.76 -11.30
C SER A 16 17.22 5.29 -11.16
N ASN A 17 16.51 4.38 -11.83
CA ASN A 17 16.82 2.95 -11.92
C ASN A 17 17.51 2.58 -13.26
N GLY A 18 17.99 3.56 -14.04
CA GLY A 18 18.76 3.33 -15.27
C GLY A 18 20.20 2.84 -15.06
N GLY A 19 20.50 2.28 -13.89
CA GLY A 19 21.67 1.45 -13.64
C GLY A 19 21.20 0.01 -13.52
N ASP A 20 21.86 -0.85 -14.28
CA ASP A 20 21.50 -2.22 -14.58
C ASP A 20 21.52 -3.09 -13.31
N ASP A 21 20.43 -3.09 -12.53
CA ASP A 21 20.18 -4.16 -11.56
C ASP A 21 19.47 -5.32 -12.29
N GLU A 22 20.21 -5.91 -13.24
CA GLU A 22 20.10 -7.35 -13.44
C GLU A 22 20.64 -8.02 -12.17
N GLY A 23 19.77 -8.14 -11.16
CA GLY A 23 19.89 -9.18 -10.15
C GLY A 23 19.73 -10.54 -10.82
N VAL A 24 20.79 -11.00 -11.48
CA VAL A 24 20.91 -12.28 -12.17
C VAL A 24 20.63 -13.42 -11.18
N CYS A 25 19.63 -14.23 -11.52
CA CYS A 25 19.73 -15.68 -11.32
C CYS A 25 19.37 -16.34 -12.65
N GLY A 26 20.41 -16.70 -13.41
CA GLY A 26 20.41 -17.76 -14.43
C GLY A 26 19.49 -17.59 -15.63
N GLY A 27 20.06 -17.19 -16.77
CA GLY A 27 19.37 -17.16 -18.05
C GLY A 27 19.08 -18.56 -18.63
N LEU A 28 18.09 -18.63 -19.51
CA LEU A 28 18.23 -19.00 -20.92
C LEU A 28 16.87 -18.78 -21.62
N GLN A 29 16.94 -18.18 -22.80
CA GLN A 29 15.82 -17.82 -23.66
C GLN A 29 15.28 -19.04 -24.38
N LEU A 30 13.95 -19.23 -24.42
CA LEU A 30 13.20 -19.98 -25.43
C LEU A 30 11.68 -19.81 -25.25
N ASP A 31 10.95 -20.26 -26.26
CA ASP A 31 9.81 -19.62 -26.92
C ASP A 31 8.40 -19.89 -26.31
N GLN A 32 7.51 -18.92 -26.58
CA GLN A 32 6.05 -18.94 -26.82
C GLN A 32 5.19 -20.16 -26.39
N GLN A 33 4.08 -19.90 -25.66
CA GLN A 33 2.76 -20.47 -26.00
C GLN A 33 1.57 -19.86 -25.22
N GLU A 34 0.44 -19.88 -25.90
CA GLU A 34 -0.75 -19.04 -25.82
C GLU A 34 -1.96 -19.88 -25.39
N TYR A 35 -2.74 -19.45 -24.38
CA TYR A 35 -4.12 -19.87 -24.09
C TYR A 35 -4.71 -18.79 -23.15
N GLY A 36 -5.91 -18.21 -23.27
CA GLY A 36 -7.09 -18.57 -24.04
C GLY A 36 -8.31 -18.62 -23.11
N GLY A 37 -9.05 -17.51 -22.97
CA GLY A 37 -10.52 -17.51 -22.87
C GLY A 37 -11.26 -17.60 -21.52
N ALA A 38 -12.27 -16.70 -21.41
CA ALA A 38 -13.51 -16.74 -20.62
C ALA A 38 -13.41 -16.53 -19.09
N GLY A 39 -14.18 -15.67 -18.41
CA GLY A 39 -15.49 -15.09 -18.68
C GLY A 39 -16.41 -15.39 -17.49
N ALA A 40 -17.17 -14.39 -17.00
CA ALA A 40 -18.15 -14.43 -15.89
C ALA A 40 -17.58 -14.28 -14.46
N GLY A 41 -18.20 -13.55 -13.52
CA GLY A 41 -19.41 -12.74 -13.55
C GLY A 41 -19.42 -11.81 -12.34
N ARG A 42 -20.03 -10.64 -12.50
CA ARG A 42 -20.11 -9.59 -11.49
C ARG A 42 -21.00 -10.02 -10.32
N ARG A 43 -20.44 -10.13 -9.11
CA ARG A 43 -21.25 -10.27 -7.88
C ARG A 43 -20.68 -9.37 -6.78
N GLY A 44 -21.13 -8.11 -6.79
CA GLY A 44 -20.75 -7.08 -5.82
C GLY A 44 -21.27 -7.41 -4.41
N SER A 45 -20.37 -7.40 -3.42
CA SER A 45 -20.69 -7.65 -2.02
C SER A 45 -21.05 -6.35 -1.29
N ARG A 46 -22.33 -6.21 -0.96
CA ARG A 46 -22.98 -5.06 -0.29
C ARG A 46 -22.71 -4.97 1.22
N ARG A 47 -21.72 -5.69 1.76
CA ARG A 47 -21.60 -5.87 3.22
C ARG A 47 -20.87 -4.72 3.94
N TRP A 48 -19.96 -4.02 3.27
CA TRP A 48 -19.24 -2.89 3.88
C TRP A 48 -20.05 -1.57 3.89
N SER A 49 -21.03 -1.42 3.00
CA SER A 49 -21.86 -0.21 2.93
C SER A 49 -22.73 0.01 4.18
N LYS A 50 -23.06 -1.03 4.94
CA LYS A 50 -23.89 -0.91 6.15
C LYS A 50 -23.18 -0.19 7.31
N LYS A 51 -21.86 -0.35 7.47
CA LYS A 51 -21.10 0.35 8.52
C LYS A 51 -20.98 1.86 8.24
N ARG A 52 -20.86 2.25 6.97
CA ARG A 52 -20.92 3.67 6.53
C ARG A 52 -22.34 4.24 6.64
N ALA A 53 -23.37 3.46 6.31
CA ALA A 53 -24.76 3.90 6.42
C ALA A 53 -25.20 4.09 7.89
N ALA A 54 -24.76 3.22 8.81
CA ALA A 54 -25.03 3.37 10.24
C ALA A 54 -24.37 4.62 10.82
N ALA A 55 -23.11 4.91 10.46
CA ALA A 55 -22.43 6.14 10.86
C ALA A 55 -23.09 7.41 10.27
N ALA A 56 -23.54 7.35 9.00
CA ALA A 56 -24.24 8.46 8.35
C ALA A 56 -25.69 8.65 8.84
N ALA A 57 -26.32 7.60 9.39
CA ALA A 57 -27.65 7.67 10.00
C ALA A 57 -27.60 8.24 11.42
N ALA A 58 -26.57 7.88 12.20
CA ALA A 58 -26.32 8.47 13.52
C ALA A 58 -26.09 9.99 13.45
N ALA A 59 -25.49 10.48 12.37
CA ALA A 59 -25.31 11.92 12.13
C ALA A 59 -26.61 12.68 11.78
N ARG A 60 -27.70 11.99 11.40
CA ARG A 60 -28.97 12.61 10.98
C ARG A 60 -30.05 12.62 12.04
N GLY A 61 -29.87 11.92 13.16
CA GLY A 61 -30.90 11.80 14.19
C GLY A 61 -30.35 12.22 15.55
N TYR A 62 -30.28 13.53 15.82
CA TYR A 62 -30.56 14.15 17.13
C TYR A 62 -30.37 15.66 16.98
N GLY A 63 -31.46 16.37 16.69
CA GLY A 63 -31.49 17.82 16.64
C GLY A 63 -32.55 18.35 17.59
N ALA A 64 -32.16 18.70 18.81
CA ALA A 64 -32.88 19.65 19.65
C ALA A 64 -31.93 20.26 20.70
N GLY A 65 -31.41 21.45 20.39
CA GLY A 65 -31.00 22.48 21.36
C GLY A 65 -29.66 22.32 22.08
N ALA A 66 -28.60 22.97 21.59
CA ALA A 66 -27.55 23.61 22.40
C ALA A 66 -26.59 24.41 21.51
N GLY A 67 -26.11 25.56 22.00
CA GLY A 67 -25.46 26.65 21.26
C GLY A 67 -24.25 26.32 20.38
N GLY A 68 -23.95 27.26 19.48
CA GLY A 68 -23.01 27.17 18.34
C GLY A 68 -21.54 26.83 18.64
N TYR A 69 -21.16 26.55 19.88
CA TYR A 69 -19.83 26.03 20.24
C TYR A 69 -19.73 24.50 20.07
N GLY A 70 -20.83 23.75 20.21
CA GLY A 70 -20.83 22.28 20.07
C GLY A 70 -20.76 21.76 18.63
N VAL A 71 -21.20 22.57 17.66
CA VAL A 71 -21.30 22.17 16.24
C VAL A 71 -19.92 22.07 15.57
N LYS A 72 -18.98 22.98 15.90
CA LYS A 72 -17.60 22.91 15.37
C LYS A 72 -16.86 21.67 15.90
N GLN A 73 -17.01 21.37 17.18
CA GLN A 73 -16.32 20.26 17.83
C GLN A 73 -16.87 18.89 17.39
N GLN A 74 -18.17 18.78 17.15
CA GLN A 74 -18.78 17.59 16.54
C GLN A 74 -18.44 17.43 15.05
N ALA A 75 -18.31 18.52 14.30
CA ALA A 75 -17.87 18.47 12.91
C ALA A 75 -16.40 18.03 12.79
N GLU A 76 -15.54 18.48 13.70
CA GLU A 76 -14.12 18.09 13.76
C GLU A 76 -13.93 16.65 14.27
N ALA A 77 -14.74 16.22 15.25
CA ALA A 77 -14.81 14.82 15.70
C ALA A 77 -15.36 13.88 14.61
N ALA A 78 -16.38 14.31 13.86
CA ALA A 78 -16.91 13.57 12.72
C ALA A 78 -15.93 13.56 11.53
N ALA A 79 -15.19 14.65 11.31
CA ALA A 79 -14.14 14.73 10.32
C ALA A 79 -12.97 13.80 10.67
N THR A 80 -12.52 13.78 11.92
CA THR A 80 -11.49 12.83 12.39
C THR A 80 -11.97 11.39 12.36
N ALA A 81 -13.23 11.11 12.69
CA ALA A 81 -13.84 9.78 12.51
C ALA A 81 -13.98 9.36 11.03
N ALA A 82 -13.95 10.32 10.10
CA ALA A 82 -13.99 10.06 8.65
C ALA A 82 -12.59 9.91 8.02
N ARG A 83 -11.54 10.40 8.69
CA ARG A 83 -10.15 10.32 8.23
C ARG A 83 -9.60 8.94 8.54
N LYS A 84 -9.17 8.22 7.50
CA LYS A 84 -8.64 6.87 7.68
C LYS A 84 -7.11 6.92 7.68
N ARG A 85 -6.48 5.98 8.38
CA ARG A 85 -5.04 5.79 8.33
C ARG A 85 -4.68 4.71 7.33
N VAL A 86 -3.84 5.06 6.36
CA VAL A 86 -3.24 4.17 5.37
C VAL A 86 -1.79 3.97 5.79
N MET A 87 -1.38 2.74 6.04
CA MET A 87 0.02 2.41 6.34
C MET A 87 0.66 1.70 5.16
N VAL A 88 1.85 2.11 4.76
CA VAL A 88 2.63 1.51 3.67
C VAL A 88 3.95 1.01 4.23
N VAL A 89 4.27 -0.26 4.02
CA VAL A 89 5.60 -0.79 4.37
C VAL A 89 6.59 -0.41 3.27
N VAL A 90 7.60 0.37 3.64
CA VAL A 90 8.61 0.91 2.72
C VAL A 90 9.98 0.27 2.90
N ASP A 91 10.72 0.08 1.81
CA ASP A 91 12.15 -0.27 1.79
C ASP A 91 12.84 0.36 0.56
N GLU A 92 14.12 0.06 0.35
CA GLU A 92 14.91 0.57 -0.79
C GLU A 92 14.45 0.01 -2.14
N THR A 93 13.63 -1.04 -2.16
CA THR A 93 13.24 -1.73 -3.39
C THR A 93 12.34 -0.85 -4.26
N SER A 94 12.49 -1.03 -5.58
CA SER A 94 11.62 -0.37 -6.55
C SER A 94 10.16 -0.80 -6.37
N GLY A 95 9.90 -2.06 -6.03
CA GLY A 95 8.54 -2.57 -5.78
C GLY A 95 7.83 -1.81 -4.66
N SER A 96 8.55 -1.52 -3.58
CA SER A 96 8.02 -0.75 -2.46
C SER A 96 7.70 0.70 -2.82
N LYS A 97 8.59 1.38 -3.55
CA LYS A 97 8.35 2.74 -4.07
C LYS A 97 7.11 2.80 -4.97
N HIS A 98 6.88 1.78 -5.79
CA HIS A 98 5.68 1.68 -6.62
C HIS A 98 4.40 1.43 -5.81
N ALA A 99 4.46 0.57 -4.79
CA ALA A 99 3.34 0.30 -3.90
C ALA A 99 2.95 1.56 -3.09
N MET A 100 3.94 2.33 -2.63
CA MET A 100 3.73 3.62 -1.99
C MET A 100 3.00 4.59 -2.91
N MET A 101 3.47 4.74 -4.16
CA MET A 101 2.84 5.67 -5.08
C MET A 101 1.43 5.24 -5.49
N TRP A 102 1.22 3.93 -5.65
CA TRP A 102 -0.12 3.39 -5.84
C TRP A 102 -1.05 3.69 -4.66
N ALA A 103 -0.57 3.50 -3.42
CA ALA A 103 -1.34 3.81 -2.22
C ALA A 103 -1.70 5.30 -2.14
N LEU A 104 -0.75 6.18 -2.42
CA LEU A 104 -0.96 7.63 -2.39
C LEU A 104 -2.03 8.06 -3.41
N THR A 105 -2.03 7.46 -4.60
CA THR A 105 -2.91 7.86 -5.71
C THR A 105 -4.30 7.23 -5.64
N HIS A 106 -4.39 5.96 -5.23
CA HIS A 106 -5.62 5.15 -5.31
C HIS A 106 -6.31 4.91 -3.97
N VAL A 107 -5.57 4.99 -2.85
CA VAL A 107 -6.10 4.65 -1.52
C VAL A 107 -6.29 5.89 -0.66
N ALA A 108 -5.30 6.79 -0.62
CA ALA A 108 -5.32 7.99 0.20
C ALA A 108 -6.20 9.10 -0.41
N ASN A 109 -7.01 9.75 0.43
CA ASN A 109 -7.87 10.89 0.09
C ASN A 109 -7.43 12.13 0.88
N LYS A 110 -7.98 13.30 0.51
CA LYS A 110 -7.78 14.54 1.25
C LYS A 110 -8.12 14.36 2.73
N GLY A 111 -7.17 14.71 3.60
CA GLY A 111 -7.28 14.55 5.05
C GLY A 111 -6.93 13.16 5.59
N ASP A 112 -6.74 12.14 4.74
CA ASP A 112 -6.27 10.84 5.25
C ASP A 112 -4.84 10.95 5.79
N PHE A 113 -4.48 10.06 6.72
CA PHE A 113 -3.11 9.89 7.18
C PHE A 113 -2.41 8.80 6.35
N LEU A 114 -1.23 9.10 5.83
CA LEU A 114 -0.35 8.12 5.17
C LEU A 114 0.90 7.91 6.00
N THR A 115 1.01 6.75 6.63
CA THR A 115 2.18 6.37 7.43
C THR A 115 3.12 5.49 6.60
N LEU A 116 4.35 5.96 6.35
CA LEU A 116 5.43 5.20 5.73
C LEU A 116 6.22 4.46 6.81
N LEU A 117 6.08 3.14 6.89
CA LEU A 117 6.74 2.30 7.89
C LEU A 117 7.95 1.58 7.28
N HIS A 118 9.15 1.91 7.75
CA HIS A 118 10.37 1.15 7.45
C HIS A 118 10.76 0.30 8.66
N VAL A 119 10.89 -1.02 8.48
CA VAL A 119 11.28 -1.93 9.57
C VAL A 119 12.72 -2.40 9.36
N LEU A 120 13.57 -2.10 10.33
CA LEU A 120 14.97 -2.49 10.36
C LEU A 120 15.16 -3.78 11.16
N PRO A 121 15.90 -4.77 10.65
CA PRO A 121 16.28 -5.93 11.45
C PRO A 121 17.25 -5.56 12.57
N HIS A 122 17.21 -6.29 13.69
CA HIS A 122 18.02 -6.03 14.90
C HIS A 122 19.54 -6.11 14.70
N SER A 123 20.02 -6.66 13.57
CA SER A 123 21.44 -6.95 13.33
C SER A 123 22.22 -5.85 12.57
N GLY A 124 21.59 -4.70 12.26
CA GLY A 124 22.19 -3.66 11.42
C GLY A 124 22.68 -2.42 12.19
N SER A 125 23.82 -2.52 12.88
CA SER A 125 24.52 -1.38 13.49
C SER A 125 25.10 -0.47 12.39
N GLY A 126 24.30 0.48 11.89
CA GLY A 126 24.70 1.44 10.85
C GLY A 126 23.59 1.79 9.85
N ARG A 127 22.50 1.01 9.80
CA ARG A 127 21.41 1.19 8.83
C ARG A 127 20.32 2.17 9.27
N GLY A 128 20.40 2.69 10.50
CA GLY A 128 19.39 3.59 11.10
C GLY A 128 19.30 4.95 10.41
N GLU A 129 20.45 5.56 10.13
CA GLU A 129 20.55 6.86 9.45
C GLU A 129 20.08 6.76 8.00
N GLU A 130 20.54 5.74 7.27
CA GLU A 130 20.13 5.47 5.89
C GLU A 130 18.61 5.24 5.79
N ALA A 131 18.06 4.39 6.67
CA ALA A 131 16.62 4.15 6.73
C ALA A 131 15.80 5.41 7.04
N SER A 132 16.29 6.25 7.95
CA SER A 132 15.65 7.51 8.29
C SER A 132 15.69 8.48 7.11
N SER A 133 16.83 8.56 6.42
CA SER A 133 16.99 9.35 5.20
C SER A 133 16.04 8.88 4.09
N LEU A 134 15.87 7.57 3.92
CA LEU A 134 14.96 6.97 2.96
C LEU A 134 13.50 7.31 3.30
N ALA A 135 13.06 7.05 4.53
CA ALA A 135 11.69 7.30 4.95
C ALA A 135 11.32 8.81 4.85
N ASN A 136 12.27 9.69 5.17
CA ASN A 136 12.11 11.14 5.04
C ASN A 136 12.07 11.59 3.57
N SER A 137 12.94 11.04 2.72
CA SER A 137 12.95 11.31 1.28
C SER A 137 11.62 10.90 0.66
N LEU A 138 11.17 9.65 0.90
CA LEU A 138 9.88 9.16 0.43
C LEU A 138 8.71 9.98 1.00
N GLY A 139 8.78 10.40 2.26
CA GLY A 139 7.80 11.28 2.88
C GLY A 139 7.71 12.63 2.18
N THR A 140 8.85 13.22 1.83
CA THR A 140 8.93 14.48 1.08
C THR A 140 8.32 14.33 -0.31
N LEU A 141 8.58 13.21 -0.99
CA LEU A 141 7.99 12.91 -2.30
C LEU A 141 6.46 12.77 -2.24
N CYS A 142 5.94 12.12 -1.20
CA CYS A 142 4.49 12.02 -0.99
C CYS A 142 3.86 13.40 -0.75
N LYS A 143 4.48 14.24 0.08
CA LYS A 143 4.02 15.62 0.34
C LYS A 143 4.02 16.47 -0.92
N ALA A 144 5.05 16.36 -1.76
CA ALA A 144 5.13 17.06 -3.03
C ALA A 144 4.06 16.59 -4.03
N SER A 145 3.71 15.30 -4.00
CA SER A 145 2.75 14.71 -4.94
C SER A 145 1.29 14.95 -4.55
N ARG A 146 1.00 14.92 -3.24
CA ARG A 146 -0.35 15.15 -2.67
C ARG A 146 -0.25 15.87 -1.31
N PRO A 147 -0.15 17.21 -1.30
CA PRO A 147 -0.04 17.97 -0.06
C PRO A 147 -1.30 17.90 0.82
N GLU A 148 -2.43 17.46 0.28
CA GLU A 148 -3.69 17.29 1.01
C GLU A 148 -3.74 16.04 1.88
N VAL A 149 -2.75 15.15 1.77
CA VAL A 149 -2.59 13.93 2.58
C VAL A 149 -1.57 14.21 3.67
N GLU A 150 -1.90 13.87 4.91
CA GLU A 150 -0.96 14.03 6.03
C GLU A 150 0.01 12.84 6.07
N VAL A 151 1.27 13.10 5.71
CA VAL A 151 2.31 12.06 5.60
C VAL A 151 3.19 12.01 6.85
N GLU A 152 3.30 10.82 7.42
CA GLU A 152 4.11 10.48 8.59
C GLU A 152 5.13 9.40 8.22
N ALA A 153 6.40 9.56 8.61
CA ALA A 153 7.44 8.57 8.39
C ALA A 153 7.83 7.93 9.73
N LEU A 154 7.83 6.59 9.79
CA LEU A 154 8.16 5.81 10.98
C LEU A 154 9.23 4.77 10.65
N VAL A 155 10.35 4.83 11.36
CA VAL A 155 11.41 3.83 11.28
C VAL A 155 11.47 3.07 12.60
N ILE A 156 11.35 1.75 12.55
CA ILE A 156 11.30 0.92 13.76
C ILE A 156 12.23 -0.26 13.59
N GLN A 157 13.05 -0.53 14.62
CA GLN A 157 13.86 -1.73 14.68
C GLN A 157 13.04 -2.87 15.28
N GLY A 158 13.05 -4.05 14.64
CA GLY A 158 12.27 -5.18 15.11
C GLY A 158 12.13 -6.33 14.12
N PRO A 159 11.54 -7.46 14.57
CA PRO A 159 11.13 -8.53 13.66
C PRO A 159 10.07 -8.03 12.68
N LYS A 160 10.31 -8.17 11.37
CA LYS A 160 9.51 -7.54 10.31
C LYS A 160 8.00 -7.78 10.45
N LEU A 161 7.57 -9.04 10.55
CA LEU A 161 6.15 -9.39 10.67
C LEU A 161 5.52 -8.83 11.95
N GLY A 162 6.13 -9.14 13.10
CA GLY A 162 5.60 -8.73 14.41
C GLY A 162 5.46 -7.22 14.50
N THR A 163 6.51 -6.47 14.10
CA THR A 163 6.49 -5.01 14.12
C THR A 163 5.38 -4.45 13.22
N VAL A 164 5.21 -4.96 12.00
CA VAL A 164 4.16 -4.47 11.09
C VAL A 164 2.77 -4.70 11.70
N LEU A 165 2.48 -5.91 12.20
CA LEU A 165 1.18 -6.21 12.80
C LEU A 165 0.93 -5.38 14.07
N SER A 166 1.96 -5.19 14.91
CA SER A 166 1.87 -4.32 16.08
C SER A 166 1.61 -2.86 15.70
N GLN A 167 2.23 -2.34 14.65
CA GLN A 167 1.98 -0.96 14.21
C GLN A 167 0.61 -0.79 13.56
N VAL A 168 0.12 -1.79 12.81
CA VAL A 168 -1.27 -1.78 12.30
C VAL A 168 -2.24 -1.58 13.47
N LYS A 169 -2.03 -2.31 14.56
CA LYS A 169 -2.89 -2.24 15.75
C LYS A 169 -2.70 -0.94 16.52
N LYS A 170 -1.45 -0.55 16.79
CA LYS A 170 -1.10 0.65 17.58
C LYS A 170 -1.59 1.94 16.92
N LEU A 171 -1.49 2.02 15.61
CA LEU A 171 -1.89 3.20 14.85
C LEU A 171 -3.35 3.13 14.36
N GLU A 172 -4.05 2.04 14.68
CA GLU A 172 -5.41 1.75 14.18
C GLU A 172 -5.50 1.91 12.65
N ALA A 173 -4.51 1.37 11.94
CA ALA A 173 -4.44 1.45 10.49
C ALA A 173 -5.67 0.80 9.88
N SER A 174 -6.37 1.54 9.02
CA SER A 174 -7.56 1.05 8.31
C SER A 174 -7.19 0.24 7.06
N VAL A 175 -6.07 0.59 6.43
CA VAL A 175 -5.53 -0.07 5.24
C VAL A 175 -4.03 -0.25 5.40
N LEU A 176 -3.53 -1.46 5.17
CA LEU A 176 -2.12 -1.79 5.05
C LEU A 176 -1.78 -2.06 3.58
N VAL A 177 -0.74 -1.41 3.07
CA VAL A 177 -0.23 -1.64 1.71
C VAL A 177 1.18 -2.19 1.76
N LEU A 178 1.41 -3.27 1.02
CA LEU A 178 2.68 -3.98 0.91
C LEU A 178 3.09 -4.09 -0.56
N SER A 179 4.38 -4.11 -0.86
CA SER A 179 4.86 -4.49 -2.18
C SER A 179 4.89 -6.01 -2.35
N GLN A 180 4.35 -6.49 -3.46
CA GLN A 180 4.45 -7.88 -3.87
C GLN A 180 5.54 -8.02 -4.94
N CYS A 181 6.48 -8.94 -4.74
CA CYS A 181 7.47 -9.28 -5.76
C CYS A 181 6.86 -10.19 -6.85
N LYS A 182 7.43 -10.15 -8.05
CA LYS A 182 7.05 -11.07 -9.12
C LYS A 182 7.49 -12.48 -8.69
N PRO A 183 6.61 -13.50 -8.73
CA PRO A 183 7.09 -14.88 -8.60
C PRO A 183 8.06 -15.12 -9.76
N SER A 184 9.30 -15.53 -9.45
CA SER A 184 10.28 -15.82 -10.48
C SER A 184 9.82 -17.05 -11.27
N PRO A 185 9.81 -17.02 -12.61
CA PRO A 185 9.36 -18.14 -13.43
C PRO A 185 10.26 -19.37 -13.25
N TYR A 186 11.49 -19.21 -12.76
CA TYR A 186 12.40 -20.31 -12.41
C TYR A 186 12.11 -20.96 -11.05
N CYS A 187 11.18 -20.41 -10.26
CA CYS A 187 10.77 -20.96 -8.96
C CYS A 187 9.78 -22.14 -9.07
N TRP A 188 9.23 -22.42 -10.26
CA TRP A 188 8.41 -23.61 -10.50
C TRP A 188 9.15 -24.95 -10.26
N LEU A 189 10.49 -24.98 -10.41
CA LEU A 189 11.33 -26.12 -10.00
C LEU A 189 11.66 -26.11 -8.50
N SER A 190 11.45 -24.98 -7.82
CA SER A 190 11.64 -24.77 -6.39
C SER A 190 10.30 -24.64 -5.67
N CYS A 191 9.43 -25.65 -5.80
CA CYS A 191 8.20 -25.77 -5.01
C CYS A 191 8.43 -25.77 -3.47
N LEU A 192 9.69 -25.72 -3.01
CA LEU A 192 10.09 -25.76 -1.61
C LEU A 192 10.60 -24.42 -1.04
N LEU A 193 10.84 -23.38 -1.87
CA LEU A 193 11.42 -22.11 -1.41
C LEU A 193 10.54 -20.93 -1.83
N ARG A 194 9.41 -20.75 -1.16
CA ARG A 194 8.72 -19.45 -1.19
C ARG A 194 9.70 -18.39 -0.69
N SER A 195 9.82 -17.28 -1.40
CA SER A 195 10.67 -16.18 -0.94
C SER A 195 10.17 -15.73 0.44
N SER A 196 11.10 -15.47 1.37
CA SER A 196 10.78 -14.90 2.69
C SER A 196 9.91 -13.64 2.59
N SER A 197 10.06 -12.85 1.51
CA SER A 197 9.21 -11.69 1.25
C SER A 197 7.78 -12.05 0.83
N GLU A 198 7.57 -13.13 0.08
CA GLU A 198 6.24 -13.59 -0.31
C GLU A 198 5.50 -14.16 0.90
N GLU A 199 6.18 -14.98 1.69
CA GLU A 199 5.63 -15.52 2.93
C GLU A 199 5.24 -14.41 3.91
N PHE A 200 6.10 -13.41 4.08
CA PHE A 200 5.81 -12.21 4.89
C PHE A 200 4.53 -11.49 4.41
N VAL A 201 4.38 -11.26 3.10
CA VAL A 201 3.20 -10.59 2.53
C VAL A 201 1.92 -11.40 2.77
N GLU A 202 1.97 -12.71 2.54
CA GLU A 202 0.84 -13.61 2.79
C GLU A 202 0.47 -13.66 4.27
N GLN A 203 1.45 -13.73 5.17
CA GLN A 203 1.24 -13.67 6.61
C GLN A 203 0.57 -12.36 7.01
N CYS A 204 0.99 -11.20 6.48
CA CYS A 204 0.32 -9.94 6.72
C CYS A 204 -1.13 -9.92 6.21
N ILE A 205 -1.40 -10.41 4.98
CA ILE A 205 -2.76 -10.47 4.43
C ILE A 205 -3.70 -11.31 5.32
N ASN A 206 -3.18 -12.40 5.89
CA ASN A 206 -3.96 -13.33 6.67
C ASN A 206 -4.13 -12.88 8.14
N GLN A 207 -3.11 -12.27 8.74
CA GLN A 207 -3.08 -11.95 10.18
C GLN A 207 -3.45 -10.50 10.51
N ALA A 208 -3.26 -9.55 9.59
CA ALA A 208 -3.58 -8.16 9.88
C ALA A 208 -5.09 -7.97 10.14
N GLU A 209 -5.41 -7.15 11.14
CA GLU A 209 -6.79 -6.84 11.54
C GLU A 209 -7.48 -5.85 10.57
N CYS A 210 -6.72 -5.27 9.62
CA CYS A 210 -7.20 -4.25 8.68
C CYS A 210 -7.24 -4.74 7.22
N LEU A 211 -7.76 -3.90 6.31
CA LEU A 211 -7.72 -4.20 4.87
C LEU A 211 -6.27 -4.22 4.40
N THR A 212 -5.78 -5.39 3.99
CA THR A 212 -4.40 -5.54 3.52
C THR A 212 -4.36 -5.73 2.01
N LEU A 213 -3.54 -4.91 1.35
CA LEU A 213 -3.39 -4.83 -0.10
C LEU A 213 -1.91 -5.07 -0.45
N ALA A 214 -1.62 -6.15 -1.16
CA ALA A 214 -0.30 -6.38 -1.71
C ALA A 214 -0.29 -5.97 -3.18
N VAL A 215 0.64 -5.09 -3.56
CA VAL A 215 0.60 -4.35 -4.82
C VAL A 215 1.88 -4.63 -5.60
N ARG A 216 1.73 -4.91 -6.90
CA ARG A 216 2.85 -5.02 -7.84
C ARG A 216 2.57 -4.24 -9.11
N LYS A 217 3.57 -3.51 -9.61
CA LYS A 217 3.50 -2.89 -10.93
C LYS A 217 3.59 -3.97 -12.01
N GLN A 218 2.72 -3.91 -13.01
CA GLN A 218 2.78 -4.81 -14.15
C GLN A 218 3.74 -4.25 -15.20
N SER A 219 4.83 -4.98 -15.47
CA SER A 219 5.87 -4.57 -16.42
C SER A 219 5.66 -5.08 -17.85
N LYS A 220 4.79 -6.08 -18.07
CA LYS A 220 4.52 -6.64 -19.40
C LYS A 220 3.22 -6.07 -19.97
N GLY A 221 3.31 -5.22 -21.01
CA GLY A 221 2.17 -4.73 -21.79
C GLY A 221 1.57 -3.39 -21.33
N VAL A 222 0.24 -3.37 -21.12
CA VAL A 222 -0.65 -2.19 -21.05
C VAL A 222 -0.51 -1.34 -19.76
N GLY A 223 0.59 -1.46 -19.02
CA GLY A 223 0.78 -0.78 -17.74
C GLY A 223 -0.20 -1.24 -16.65
N GLY A 224 -0.24 -0.52 -15.52
CA GLY A 224 -1.14 -0.82 -14.40
C GLY A 224 -0.52 -1.62 -13.25
N TYR A 225 -1.39 -2.01 -12.31
CA TYR A 225 -1.01 -2.64 -11.06
C TYR A 225 -1.84 -3.90 -10.82
N LEU A 226 -1.19 -4.94 -10.32
CA LEU A 226 -1.87 -6.13 -9.83
C LEU A 226 -1.94 -6.04 -8.32
N VAL A 227 -3.13 -6.32 -7.78
CA VAL A 227 -3.42 -6.22 -6.36
C VAL A 227 -3.88 -7.58 -5.84
N SER A 228 -3.37 -7.93 -4.67
CA SER A 228 -3.75 -9.13 -3.93
C SER A 228 -4.28 -8.73 -2.56
N THR A 229 -5.34 -9.39 -2.12
CA THR A 229 -5.99 -9.23 -0.83
C THR A 229 -6.22 -10.60 -0.20
N ARG A 230 -6.91 -10.63 0.94
CA ARG A 230 -7.34 -11.87 1.59
C ARG A 230 -8.28 -12.70 0.72
N TRP A 231 -9.12 -12.05 -0.09
CA TRP A 231 -10.23 -12.72 -0.80
C TRP A 231 -10.00 -12.88 -2.29
N GLN A 232 -9.12 -12.06 -2.86
CA GLN A 232 -8.82 -12.07 -4.29
C GLN A 232 -7.33 -11.84 -4.48
N LYS A 233 -6.71 -12.64 -5.34
CA LYS A 233 -5.29 -12.56 -5.65
C LYS A 233 -5.11 -12.08 -7.08
N ASN A 234 -4.10 -11.23 -7.29
CA ASN A 234 -3.64 -10.77 -8.60
C ASN A 234 -4.75 -10.21 -9.52
N PHE A 235 -5.71 -9.45 -8.98
CA PHE A 235 -6.66 -8.74 -9.85
C PHE A 235 -6.01 -7.48 -10.40
N TRP A 236 -6.27 -7.19 -11.67
CA TRP A 236 -5.65 -6.09 -12.40
C TRP A 236 -6.45 -4.80 -12.24
N LEU A 237 -5.77 -3.75 -11.81
CA LEU A 237 -6.28 -2.39 -11.81
C LEU A 237 -5.55 -1.61 -12.91
N LEU A 238 -6.34 -1.07 -13.83
CA LEU A 238 -5.86 -0.13 -14.84
C LEU A 238 -5.36 1.14 -14.12
N ALA A 239 -4.21 1.64 -14.56
CA ALA A 239 -3.63 2.90 -14.08
C ALA A 239 -4.41 4.10 -14.62
#